data_AF-A0A257PNA1-F1
#
_entry.id   AF-A0A257PNA1-F1
#
_cell.length_a   1.000
_cell.length_b   1.000
_cell.length_c   1.000
_cell.angle_alpha   90.00
_cell.angle_beta   90.00
_cell.angle_gamma   90.00
#
_symmetry.space_group_name_H-M   'P 1'
#
loop_
_entity.id
_entity.type
_entity.pdbx_description
1 polymer ?
#
loop_
_entity_poly.entity_id
_entity_poly.type
_entity_poly.pdbx_seq_one_letter_code
_entity_poly.pdbx_strand_id
1 'polypeptide(L)'
;MRVVVAVLLGWSVVLLAAPGVTAADLATRCAAAGNDDTIRPYDASLRAQLQKSYERLFPKAPVDDRMIAAQAHIRCMDGRLYACFAGANLPCRKMNTARANTGAAAFCRSNPDAPVVPAFATGHDSIYEYRCRSGKAEITGRTLFDLDSRGFAKRLWTPLD
;
A
#
# COMPACT_ATOMS: atom_id res chain seq x y z
N MET A 1 -22.63 -6.24 72.08
CA MET A 1 -21.62 -6.44 71.02
C MET A 1 -22.38 -6.77 69.73
N ARG A 2 -22.48 -5.83 68.77
CA ARG A 2 -23.22 -6.01 67.51
C ARG A 2 -22.20 -6.23 66.39
N VAL A 3 -22.21 -7.40 65.76
CA VAL A 3 -21.39 -7.70 64.59
C VAL A 3 -22.14 -7.19 63.36
N VAL A 4 -21.53 -6.26 62.61
CA VAL A 4 -22.03 -5.79 61.31
C VAL A 4 -21.29 -6.57 60.24
N VAL A 5 -22.00 -7.38 59.46
CA VAL A 5 -21.46 -8.12 58.32
C VAL A 5 -21.47 -7.18 57.10
N ALA A 6 -20.28 -6.81 56.62
CA ALA A 6 -20.13 -6.05 55.39
C ALA A 6 -20.19 -6.99 54.17
N VAL A 7 -21.25 -6.88 53.37
CA VAL A 7 -21.39 -7.60 52.11
C VAL A 7 -20.70 -6.77 51.02
N LEU A 8 -19.51 -7.22 50.58
CA LEU A 8 -18.81 -6.66 49.44
C LEU A 8 -19.42 -7.25 48.15
N LEU A 9 -20.31 -6.49 47.50
CA LEU A 9 -20.80 -6.80 46.16
C LEU A 9 -19.70 -6.50 45.14
N GLY A 10 -18.93 -7.52 44.77
CA GLY A 10 -17.95 -7.41 43.68
C GLY A 10 -18.65 -7.26 42.33
N TRP A 11 -18.49 -6.11 41.68
CA TRP A 11 -18.88 -5.93 40.28
C TRP A 11 -17.84 -6.55 39.37
N SER A 12 -18.15 -7.71 38.79
CA SER A 12 -17.36 -8.29 37.71
C SER A 12 -17.54 -7.46 36.44
N VAL A 13 -16.50 -6.72 36.03
CA VAL A 13 -16.45 -6.09 34.71
C VAL A 13 -16.19 -7.19 33.68
N VAL A 14 -17.21 -7.57 32.93
CA VAL A 14 -17.07 -8.46 31.76
C VAL A 14 -16.52 -7.60 30.62
N LEU A 15 -15.24 -7.76 30.27
CA LEU A 15 -14.70 -7.21 29.03
C LEU A 15 -15.26 -8.02 27.85
N LEU A 16 -16.27 -7.48 27.16
CA LEU A 16 -16.72 -7.98 25.87
C LEU A 16 -15.66 -7.68 24.81
N ALA A 17 -15.03 -8.72 24.28
CA ALA A 17 -14.20 -8.60 23.09
C ALA A 17 -15.09 -8.16 21.92
N ALA A 18 -14.72 -7.05 21.26
CA ALA A 18 -15.41 -6.62 20.06
C ALA A 18 -15.26 -7.71 18.97
N PRO A 19 -16.32 -8.02 18.21
CA PRO A 19 -16.23 -8.97 17.11
C PRO A 19 -15.17 -8.48 16.11
N GLY A 20 -14.30 -9.40 15.69
CA GLY A 20 -13.31 -9.13 14.66
C GLY A 20 -13.99 -8.78 13.34
N VAL A 21 -13.39 -7.86 12.59
CA VAL A 21 -13.80 -7.53 11.22
C VAL A 21 -13.62 -8.76 10.32
N THR A 22 -14.65 -9.15 9.58
CA THR A 22 -14.55 -10.24 8.60
C THR A 22 -14.23 -9.71 7.20
N ALA A 23 -13.80 -10.60 6.31
CA ALA A 23 -13.63 -10.30 4.89
C ALA A 23 -14.93 -9.80 4.23
N ALA A 24 -16.08 -10.36 4.63
CA ALA A 24 -17.39 -9.92 4.14
C ALA A 24 -17.72 -8.50 4.59
N ASP A 25 -17.34 -8.11 5.82
CA ASP A 25 -17.53 -6.75 6.32
C ASP A 25 -16.63 -5.74 5.59
N LEU A 26 -15.40 -6.14 5.24
CA LEU A 26 -14.51 -5.30 4.44
C LEU A 26 -15.06 -5.11 3.02
N ALA A 27 -15.49 -6.18 2.36
CA ALA A 27 -16.07 -6.10 1.02
C ALA A 27 -17.36 -5.25 1.02
N THR A 28 -18.22 -5.42 2.01
CA THR A 28 -19.47 -4.63 2.15
C THR A 28 -19.17 -3.15 2.37
N ARG A 29 -18.22 -2.83 3.26
CA ARG A 29 -17.78 -1.44 3.46
C ARG A 29 -17.17 -0.85 2.20
N CYS A 30 -16.42 -1.64 1.45
CA CYS A 30 -15.83 -1.22 0.19
C CYS A 30 -16.88 -0.90 -0.86
N ALA A 31 -17.87 -1.78 -1.01
CA ALA A 31 -18.99 -1.59 -1.92
C ALA A 31 -19.78 -0.30 -1.59
N ALA A 32 -20.00 -0.02 -0.30
CA ALA A 32 -20.68 1.20 0.14
C ALA A 32 -19.84 2.48 -0.02
N ALA A 33 -18.53 2.42 0.24
CA ALA A 33 -17.63 3.55 0.12
C ALA A 33 -17.31 3.91 -1.35
N GLY A 34 -17.37 2.93 -2.25
CA GLY A 34 -16.94 3.08 -3.63
C GLY A 34 -15.41 3.18 -3.74
N ASN A 35 -14.91 4.40 -3.80
CA ASN A 35 -13.48 4.71 -3.87
C ASN A 35 -13.01 5.35 -2.56
N ASP A 36 -12.00 4.78 -1.92
CA ASP A 36 -11.25 5.46 -0.85
C ASP A 36 -9.75 5.39 -1.10
N ASP A 37 -9.05 6.44 -0.68
CA ASP A 37 -7.59 6.49 -0.79
C ASP A 37 -6.91 5.85 0.44
N THR A 38 -7.68 5.19 1.31
CA THR A 38 -7.19 4.61 2.56
C THR A 38 -6.53 3.27 2.28
N ILE A 39 -5.22 3.23 2.48
CA ILE A 39 -4.45 2.00 2.38
C ILE A 39 -4.49 1.29 3.73
N ARG A 40 -4.98 0.06 3.70
CA ARG A 40 -5.14 -0.81 4.86
C ARG A 40 -4.01 -1.84 4.88
N PRO A 41 -3.54 -2.26 6.05
CA PRO A 41 -2.56 -3.33 6.16
C PRO A 41 -3.19 -4.69 5.79
N TYR A 42 -2.37 -5.74 5.81
CA TYR A 42 -2.81 -7.13 5.77
C TYR A 42 -3.97 -7.42 6.74
N ASP A 43 -4.92 -8.23 6.29
CA ASP A 43 -6.01 -8.77 7.11
C ASP A 43 -6.04 -10.29 6.97
N ALA A 44 -5.96 -11.00 8.09
CA ALA A 44 -5.93 -12.47 8.11
C ALA A 44 -7.21 -13.10 7.55
N SER A 45 -8.34 -12.41 7.62
CA SER A 45 -9.61 -12.87 7.02
C SER A 45 -9.55 -12.91 5.48
N LEU A 46 -8.60 -12.21 4.86
CA LEU A 46 -8.39 -12.14 3.42
C LEU A 46 -7.19 -12.98 2.94
N ARG A 47 -6.61 -13.85 3.80
CA ARG A 47 -5.37 -14.60 3.50
C ARG A 47 -5.42 -15.31 2.15
N ALA A 48 -6.48 -16.07 1.87
CA ALA A 48 -6.59 -16.85 0.63
C ALA A 48 -6.69 -15.95 -0.62
N GLN A 49 -7.46 -14.86 -0.55
CA GLN A 49 -7.60 -13.90 -1.64
C GLN A 49 -6.30 -13.14 -1.90
N LEU A 50 -5.57 -12.81 -0.83
CA LEU A 50 -4.26 -12.17 -0.91
C LEU A 50 -3.22 -13.09 -1.53
N GLN A 51 -3.21 -14.38 -1.18
CA GLN A 51 -2.33 -15.36 -1.81
C GLN A 51 -2.59 -15.47 -3.32
N LYS A 52 -3.84 -15.65 -3.71
CA LYS A 52 -4.24 -15.71 -5.14
C LYS A 52 -3.87 -14.43 -5.90
N SER A 53 -4.03 -13.28 -5.25
CA SER A 53 -3.64 -11.97 -5.80
C SER A 53 -2.13 -11.83 -5.96
N TYR A 54 -1.36 -12.33 -4.99
CA TYR A 54 0.10 -12.37 -5.06
C TYR A 54 0.57 -13.24 -6.22
N GLU A 55 0.05 -14.46 -6.35
CA GLU A 55 0.35 -15.38 -7.45
C GLU A 55 0.04 -14.76 -8.82
N ARG A 56 -1.04 -13.97 -8.93
CA ARG A 56 -1.39 -13.25 -10.17
C ARG A 56 -0.37 -12.18 -10.54
N LEU A 57 0.12 -11.42 -9.56
CA LEU A 57 1.10 -10.36 -9.79
C LEU A 57 2.53 -10.92 -9.97
N PHE A 58 2.84 -12.04 -9.33
CA PHE A 58 4.18 -12.64 -9.30
C PHE A 58 4.14 -14.15 -9.60
N PRO A 59 3.74 -14.58 -10.81
CA PRO A 59 3.45 -15.99 -11.14
C PRO A 59 4.67 -16.93 -11.06
N LYS A 60 5.89 -16.39 -10.92
CA LYS A 60 7.14 -17.14 -10.80
C LYS A 60 7.79 -17.02 -9.42
N ALA A 61 7.21 -16.21 -8.53
CA ALA A 61 7.75 -16.04 -7.19
C ALA A 61 7.23 -17.16 -6.27
N PRO A 62 8.03 -17.64 -5.31
CA PRO A 62 7.52 -18.53 -4.28
C PRO A 62 6.45 -17.80 -3.48
N VAL A 63 5.42 -18.55 -3.09
CA VAL A 63 4.38 -18.08 -2.18
C VAL A 63 4.86 -18.31 -0.75
N ASP A 64 4.98 -17.22 0.00
CA ASP A 64 5.29 -17.24 1.43
C ASP A 64 4.29 -16.36 2.17
N ASP A 65 3.46 -16.99 3.00
CA ASP A 65 2.42 -16.33 3.79
C ASP A 65 2.96 -15.22 4.68
N ARG A 66 4.15 -15.39 5.27
CA ARG A 66 4.73 -14.35 6.15
C ARG A 66 5.15 -13.13 5.33
N MET A 67 5.73 -13.37 4.16
CA MET A 67 6.10 -12.30 3.24
C MET A 67 4.86 -11.58 2.72
N ILE A 68 3.82 -12.32 2.32
CA ILE A 68 2.54 -11.74 1.91
C ILE A 68 1.96 -10.89 3.03
N ALA A 69 1.92 -11.38 4.27
CA ALA A 69 1.42 -10.63 5.41
C ALA A 69 2.21 -9.35 5.70
N ALA A 70 3.53 -9.37 5.48
CA ALA A 70 4.41 -8.22 5.69
C ALA A 70 4.31 -7.16 4.56
N GLN A 71 3.95 -7.57 3.35
CA GLN A 71 3.98 -6.72 2.16
C GLN A 71 2.59 -6.29 1.69
N ALA A 72 1.53 -6.99 2.10
CA ALA A 72 0.19 -6.76 1.60
C ALA A 72 -0.38 -5.41 2.08
N HIS A 73 -0.91 -4.68 1.10
CA HIS A 73 -1.68 -3.46 1.27
C HIS A 73 -3.00 -3.59 0.54
N ILE A 74 -4.09 -3.21 1.21
CA ILE A 74 -5.45 -3.35 0.69
C ILE A 74 -6.06 -1.96 0.50
N ARG A 75 -6.78 -1.74 -0.60
CA ARG A 75 -7.57 -0.52 -0.80
C ARG A 75 -8.92 -0.80 -1.44
N CYS A 76 -9.80 0.18 -1.37
CA CYS A 76 -11.05 0.18 -2.11
C CYS A 76 -10.92 0.96 -3.41
N MET A 77 -11.24 0.29 -4.52
CA MET A 77 -11.34 0.92 -5.82
C MET A 77 -12.58 0.42 -6.56
N ASP A 78 -13.43 1.35 -6.98
CA ASP A 78 -14.68 1.13 -7.71
C ASP A 78 -15.59 0.09 -7.03
N GLY A 79 -15.72 0.19 -5.70
CA GLY A 79 -16.55 -0.69 -4.88
C GLY A 79 -15.97 -2.08 -4.63
N ARG A 80 -14.72 -2.32 -5.05
CA ARG A 80 -14.04 -3.61 -4.95
C ARG A 80 -12.75 -3.48 -4.16
N LEU A 81 -12.38 -4.55 -3.46
CA LEU A 81 -11.09 -4.62 -2.78
C LEU A 81 -9.99 -4.93 -3.79
N TYR A 82 -8.86 -4.24 -3.65
CA TYR A 82 -7.63 -4.47 -4.39
C TYR A 82 -6.47 -4.67 -3.44
N ALA A 83 -5.51 -5.50 -3.83
CA ALA A 83 -4.25 -5.71 -3.13
C ALA A 83 -3.05 -5.19 -3.92
N CYS A 84 -2.06 -4.71 -3.20
CA CYS A 84 -0.71 -4.40 -3.67
C CYS A 84 0.29 -5.03 -2.69
N PHE A 85 1.47 -5.40 -3.18
CA PHE A 85 2.53 -5.99 -2.35
C PHE A 85 3.77 -5.11 -2.42
N ALA A 86 4.14 -4.53 -1.28
CA ALA A 86 5.26 -3.60 -1.19
C ALA A 86 6.60 -4.31 -1.39
N GLY A 87 7.50 -3.65 -2.11
CA GLY A 87 8.85 -4.13 -2.39
C GLY A 87 9.74 -3.00 -2.90
N ALA A 88 11.00 -3.31 -3.22
CA ALA A 88 12.03 -2.31 -3.53
C ALA A 88 11.63 -1.30 -4.61
N ASN A 89 10.83 -1.69 -5.61
CA ASN A 89 10.31 -0.78 -6.64
C ASN A 89 8.80 -0.96 -6.85
N LEU A 90 8.09 -1.36 -5.80
CA LEU A 90 6.66 -1.64 -5.82
C LEU A 90 5.96 -0.74 -4.78
N PRO A 91 5.85 0.57 -5.04
CA PRO A 91 5.21 1.49 -4.12
C PRO A 91 3.69 1.23 -4.06
N CYS A 92 3.22 0.69 -2.95
CA CYS A 92 1.79 0.60 -2.64
C CYS A 92 1.29 1.93 -2.08
N ARG A 93 1.33 2.99 -2.89
CA ARG A 93 0.87 4.34 -2.54
C ARG A 93 0.49 5.14 -3.79
N LYS A 94 -0.04 6.35 -3.58
CA LYS A 94 -0.20 7.32 -4.67
C LYS A 94 1.17 7.68 -5.25
N MET A 95 1.23 7.75 -6.56
CA MET A 95 2.47 8.03 -7.27
C MET A 95 2.72 9.53 -7.32
N ASN A 96 3.99 9.92 -7.25
CA ASN A 96 4.42 11.29 -7.39
C ASN A 96 4.39 11.70 -8.88
N THR A 97 3.46 12.60 -9.20
CA THR A 97 3.27 13.14 -10.55
C THR A 97 3.97 14.48 -10.79
N ALA A 98 4.75 14.97 -9.81
CA ALA A 98 5.52 16.19 -9.96
C ALA A 98 6.64 15.99 -11.00
N ARG A 99 6.72 16.91 -11.96
CA ARG A 99 7.80 16.95 -12.96
C ARG A 99 9.10 17.52 -12.39
N ALA A 100 8.99 18.39 -11.39
CA ALA A 100 10.14 18.88 -10.64
C ALA A 100 10.49 17.84 -9.56
N ASN A 101 11.75 17.40 -9.56
CA ASN A 101 12.24 16.41 -8.60
C ASN A 101 13.59 16.86 -8.03
N THR A 102 13.59 17.22 -6.74
CA THR A 102 14.77 17.77 -6.06
C THR A 102 15.89 16.75 -5.95
N GLY A 103 15.57 15.47 -5.76
CA GLY A 103 16.56 14.40 -5.71
C GLY A 103 17.18 14.10 -7.07
N ALA A 104 16.41 14.16 -8.16
CA ALA A 104 16.95 14.11 -9.52
C ALA A 104 17.87 15.30 -9.82
N ALA A 105 17.44 16.51 -9.44
CA ALA A 105 18.26 17.71 -9.60
C ALA A 105 19.56 17.63 -8.79
N ALA A 106 19.52 17.06 -7.57
CA ALA A 106 20.70 16.84 -6.77
C ALA A 106 21.66 15.82 -7.40
N PHE A 107 21.12 14.69 -7.86
CA PHE A 107 21.90 13.65 -8.52
C PHE A 107 22.62 14.18 -9.76
N CYS A 108 21.95 14.96 -10.61
CA CYS A 108 22.55 15.48 -11.84
C CYS A 108 23.64 16.52 -11.60
N ARG A 109 23.62 17.28 -10.49
CA ARG A 109 24.74 18.19 -10.16
C ARG A 109 26.05 17.43 -9.95
N SER A 110 25.99 16.24 -9.38
CA SER A 110 27.16 15.38 -9.17
C SER A 110 27.46 14.46 -10.36
N ASN A 111 26.49 14.25 -11.25
CA ASN A 111 26.57 13.32 -12.37
C ASN A 111 26.04 13.99 -13.65
N PRO A 112 26.80 14.91 -14.27
CA PRO A 112 26.26 15.90 -15.20
C PRO A 112 25.62 15.31 -16.46
N ASP A 113 26.10 14.17 -16.93
CA ASP A 113 25.65 13.52 -18.18
C ASP A 113 25.25 12.05 -17.96
N ALA A 114 24.86 11.69 -16.74
CA ALA A 114 24.35 10.35 -16.44
C ALA A 114 23.10 10.03 -17.31
N PRO A 115 23.07 8.85 -17.96
CA PRO A 115 21.99 8.51 -18.89
C PRO A 115 20.65 8.25 -18.19
N VAL A 116 20.68 7.88 -16.90
CA VAL A 116 19.50 7.59 -16.07
C VAL A 116 19.75 8.09 -14.66
N VAL A 117 18.74 8.70 -14.05
CA VAL A 117 18.70 9.00 -12.62
C VAL A 117 18.01 7.85 -11.87
N PRO A 118 18.67 7.24 -10.88
CA PRO A 118 18.13 6.06 -10.20
C PRO A 118 16.95 6.38 -9.27
N ALA A 119 16.09 5.38 -9.02
CA ALA A 119 14.90 5.52 -8.17
C ALA A 119 15.20 5.91 -6.72
N PHE A 120 16.37 5.58 -6.18
CA PHE A 120 16.77 6.04 -4.84
C PHE A 120 16.91 7.57 -4.77
N ALA A 121 17.25 8.21 -5.90
CA ALA A 121 17.39 9.65 -6.00
C ALA A 121 16.05 10.31 -6.35
N THR A 122 15.27 9.74 -7.27
CA THR A 122 13.99 10.32 -7.68
C THR A 122 12.84 10.02 -6.70
N GLY A 123 13.02 9.04 -5.83
CA GLY A 123 11.93 8.41 -5.08
C GLY A 123 11.31 7.26 -5.89
N HIS A 124 11.06 6.14 -5.23
CA HIS A 124 10.49 4.94 -5.84
C HIS A 124 9.04 5.12 -6.35
N ASP A 125 8.40 6.24 -6.02
CA ASP A 125 7.05 6.60 -6.44
C ASP A 125 7.00 7.65 -7.56
N SER A 126 8.13 8.10 -8.10
CA SER A 126 8.14 8.98 -9.27
C SER A 126 7.54 8.26 -10.48
N ILE A 127 6.61 8.92 -11.18
CA ILE A 127 6.11 8.38 -12.46
C ILE A 127 7.01 8.70 -13.65
N TYR A 128 7.99 9.60 -13.50
CA TYR A 128 8.86 10.00 -14.62
C TYR A 128 10.25 9.36 -14.49
N GLU A 129 10.80 9.00 -15.65
CA GLU A 129 12.21 8.68 -15.78
C GLU A 129 13.00 9.92 -16.18
N TYR A 130 14.11 10.16 -15.48
CA TYR A 130 14.99 11.30 -15.69
C TYR A 130 16.34 10.85 -16.23
N ARG A 131 16.98 11.71 -17.02
CA ARG A 131 18.39 11.67 -17.36
C ARG A 131 19.06 12.97 -16.95
N CYS A 132 20.38 13.01 -16.93
CA CYS A 132 21.14 14.23 -16.73
C CYS A 132 21.66 14.76 -18.07
N ARG A 133 21.54 16.06 -18.27
CA ARG A 133 22.17 16.79 -19.37
C ARG A 133 22.84 18.04 -18.81
N SER A 134 24.16 18.11 -18.90
CA SER A 134 24.94 19.27 -18.45
C SER A 134 24.57 19.70 -17.01
N GLY A 135 24.44 18.73 -16.10
CA GLY A 135 24.13 18.98 -14.69
C GLY A 135 22.65 19.16 -14.36
N LYS A 136 21.75 19.12 -15.35
CA LYS A 136 20.31 19.33 -15.18
C LYS A 136 19.53 18.04 -15.40
N ALA A 137 18.51 17.80 -14.57
CA ALA A 137 17.59 16.68 -14.74
C ALA A 137 16.59 16.97 -15.85
N GLU A 138 16.48 16.07 -16.82
CA GLU A 138 15.51 16.11 -17.91
C GLU A 138 14.64 14.86 -17.87
N ILE A 139 13.32 15.04 -17.99
CA ILE A 139 12.40 13.91 -18.17
C ILE A 139 12.62 13.33 -19.57
N THR A 140 12.80 12.01 -19.66
CA THR A 140 13.11 11.31 -20.93
C THR A 140 11.89 11.12 -21.84
N GLY A 141 10.73 11.68 -21.48
CA GLY A 141 9.44 11.51 -22.17
C GLY A 141 8.69 10.23 -21.79
N ARG A 142 9.27 9.35 -20.97
CA ARG A 142 8.66 8.08 -20.52
C ARG A 142 8.03 8.23 -19.14
N THR A 143 6.80 7.72 -19.02
CA THR A 143 6.16 7.45 -17.73
C THR A 143 6.37 5.99 -17.33
N LEU A 144 6.74 5.74 -16.08
CA LEU A 144 7.02 4.41 -15.54
C LEU A 144 5.73 3.62 -15.25
N PHE A 145 4.62 4.33 -14.99
CA PHE A 145 3.36 3.75 -14.59
C PHE A 145 2.18 4.50 -15.21
N ASP A 146 1.17 3.75 -15.63
CA ASP A 146 -0.18 4.26 -15.84
C ASP A 146 -0.91 4.36 -14.50
N LEU A 147 -1.54 5.50 -14.26
CA LEU A 147 -2.28 5.74 -13.02
C LEU A 147 -3.78 5.53 -13.22
N ASP A 148 -4.45 5.06 -12.18
CA ASP A 148 -5.90 5.15 -12.08
C ASP A 148 -6.35 6.60 -11.79
N SER A 149 -7.67 6.80 -11.74
CA SER A 149 -8.29 8.11 -11.47
C SER A 149 -7.95 8.69 -10.09
N ARG A 150 -7.39 7.88 -9.19
CA ARG A 150 -7.01 8.25 -7.82
C ARG A 150 -5.51 8.48 -7.66
N GLY A 151 -4.71 8.23 -8.72
CA GLY A 151 -3.27 8.45 -8.74
C GLY A 151 -2.43 7.26 -8.30
N PHE A 152 -2.99 6.04 -8.29
CA PHE A 152 -2.25 4.82 -7.97
C PHE A 152 -1.81 4.10 -9.25
N ALA A 153 -0.64 3.46 -9.25
CA ALA A 153 -0.11 2.72 -10.39
C ALA A 153 -0.94 1.46 -10.67
N LYS A 154 -1.72 1.43 -11.76
CA LYS A 154 -2.68 0.35 -12.09
C LYS A 154 -2.05 -1.04 -12.01
N ARG A 155 -0.86 -1.20 -12.59
CA ARG A 155 -0.16 -2.49 -12.65
C ARG A 155 0.34 -3.04 -11.31
N LEU A 156 0.30 -2.24 -10.24
CA LEU A 156 0.69 -2.66 -8.89
C LEU A 156 -0.50 -3.10 -8.03
N TRP A 157 -1.73 -2.81 -8.46
CA TRP A 157 -2.95 -3.11 -7.72
C TRP A 157 -3.78 -4.16 -8.47
N THR A 158 -4.03 -5.30 -7.82
CA THR A 158 -4.81 -6.41 -8.37
C THR A 158 -6.10 -6.62 -7.58
N PRO A 159 -7.24 -6.97 -8.21
CA PRO A 159 -8.46 -7.25 -7.47
C PRO A 159 -8.29 -8.41 -6.47
N LEU A 160 -8.94 -8.32 -5.31
CA LEU A 160 -9.19 -9.46 -4.42
C LEU A 160 -10.49 -10.15 -4.86
N ASP A 161 -10.38 -11.34 -5.43
CA ASP A 161 -11.47 -12.18 -5.96
C ASP A 161 -11.30 -13.65 -5.58
#